data_AF-A0A933L571-F1
#
_entry.id   AF-A0A933L571-F1
#
_cell.length_a   1.000
_cell.length_b   1.000
_cell.length_c   1.000
_cell.angle_alpha   90.00
_cell.angle_beta   90.00
_cell.angle_gamma   90.00
#
_symmetry.space_group_name_H-M   'P 1'
#
loop_
_entity.id
_entity.type
_entity.pdbx_description
1 polymer ?
#
loop_
_entity_poly.entity_id
_entity_poly.type
_entity_poly.pdbx_seq_one_letter_code
_entity_poly.pdbx_strand_id
1 'polypeptide(L)' 'GEGTGLGLPIVAKLMDEMQGEISVESIENKGTVFKIILKKYV' A
#
# COMPACT_ATOMS: atom_id res chain seq x y z
N GLY A 1 3.27 -2.71 -22.68
CA GLY A 1 4.03 -1.64 -22.02
C GLY A 1 4.43 -2.16 -20.65
N GLU A 2 5.70 -2.04 -20.29
CA GLU A 2 6.17 -2.44 -18.96
C GLU A 2 5.81 -1.36 -17.94
N GLY A 3 5.32 -1.77 -16.78
CA GLY A 3 5.20 -0.89 -15.63
C GLY A 3 6.58 -0.66 -15.02
N THR A 4 6.86 0.56 -14.57
CA THR A 4 8.16 0.95 -14.00
C THR A 4 8.43 0.37 -12.60
N GLY A 5 7.44 -0.29 -11.99
CA GLY A 5 7.56 -0.84 -10.62
C GLY A 5 7.58 0.22 -9.51
N LEU A 6 7.39 1.50 -9.82
CA LEU A 6 7.55 2.60 -8.85
C LEU A 6 6.34 2.82 -7.94
N GLY A 7 5.17 2.30 -8.29
CA GLY A 7 3.92 2.60 -7.58
C GLY A 7 3.92 2.20 -6.10
N LEU A 8 4.21 0.94 -5.79
CA LEU A 8 4.21 0.45 -4.40
C LEU A 8 5.32 1.07 -3.54
N PRO A 9 6.56 1.27 -4.03
CA PRO A 9 7.57 2.02 -3.30
C PRO A 9 7.14 3.45 -2.94
N ILE A 10 6.47 4.15 -3.85
CA ILE A 10 5.93 5.49 -3.58
C ILE A 10 4.88 5.43 -2.47
N VAL A 11 3.93 4.48 -2.54
CA VAL A 11 2.90 4.31 -1.52
C VAL A 11 3.51 3.99 -0.16
N ALA A 12 4.47 3.06 -0.09
CA ALA A 12 5.14 2.70 1.17
C ALA A 12 5.80 3.93 1.82
N LYS A 13 6.51 4.74 1.04
CA LYS A 13 7.13 5.98 1.52
C LYS A 13 6.10 6.97 2.07
N LEU A 14 4.98 7.17 1.36
CA LEU A 14 3.91 8.05 1.82
C LEU A 14 3.32 7.56 3.15
N MET A 15 3.13 6.24 3.30
CA MET A 15 2.60 5.67 4.53
C MET A 15 3.53 5.88 5.72
N ASP A 16 4.85 5.74 5.53
CA ASP A 16 5.86 6.05 6.54
C ASP A 16 5.81 7.53 6.95
N GLU A 17 5.78 8.45 5.98
CA GLU A 17 5.70 9.90 6.22
C GLU A 17 4.41 10.31 6.95
N MET A 18 3.29 9.66 6.62
CA MET A 18 1.98 9.91 7.22
C MET A 18 1.79 9.19 8.56
N GLN A 19 2.78 8.41 9.01
CA GLN A 19 2.68 7.51 10.16
C GLN A 19 1.41 6.64 10.11
N GLY A 20 1.03 6.20 8.91
CA GLY A 20 -0.08 5.27 8.71
C GLY A 20 0.43 3.83 8.54
N GLU A 21 -0.50 2.92 8.29
CA GLU A 21 -0.20 1.50 8.14
C GLU A 21 -0.62 0.99 6.77
N ILE A 22 0.23 0.16 6.16
CA ILE A 22 -0.06 -0.60 4.93
C ILE A 22 0.10 -2.09 5.21
N SER A 23 -0.87 -2.89 4.79
CA SER A 23 -0.82 -4.35 4.82
C SER A 23 -1.28 -4.95 3.50
N VAL A 24 -0.78 -6.14 3.19
CA VAL A 24 -1.10 -6.87 1.96
C VAL A 24 -1.49 -8.30 2.30
N GLU A 25 -2.59 -8.75 1.70
CA GLU A 25 -3.05 -10.13 1.76
C GLU A 25 -3.24 -10.61 0.32
N SER A 26 -2.51 -11.65 -0.08
CA SER A 26 -2.64 -12.22 -1.42
C SER A 26 -3.07 -13.67 -1.31
N ILE A 27 -4.13 -14.02 -2.02
CA ILE A 27 -4.60 -15.39 -2.14
C ILE A 27 -4.45 -15.80 -3.60
N GLU A 28 -3.62 -16.80 -3.83
CA GLU A 28 -3.39 -17.37 -5.16
C GLU A 28 -4.72 -17.73 -5.83
N ASN A 29 -4.85 -17.41 -7.12
CA ASN A 29 -6.06 -17.62 -7.92
C ASN A 29 -7.33 -16.88 -7.43
N LYS A 30 -7.23 -15.96 -6.45
CA LYS A 30 -8.34 -15.09 -6.01
C LYS A 30 -8.01 -13.60 -6.10
N GLY A 31 -6.75 -13.24 -5.94
CA GLY A 31 -6.26 -11.86 -6.07
C GLY A 31 -5.54 -11.35 -4.81
N THR A 32 -5.26 -10.05 -4.81
CA THR A 32 -4.48 -9.38 -3.77
C THR A 32 -5.27 -8.19 -3.23
N VAL A 33 -5.32 -8.08 -1.91
CA VAL A 33 -5.91 -6.96 -1.17
C VAL A 33 -4.79 -6.15 -0.54
N PHE A 34 -4.79 -4.85 -0.81
CA PHE A 34 -3.96 -3.87 -0.13
C PHE A 34 -4.85 -3.06 0.81
N LYS A 35 -4.49 -2.98 2.09
CA LYS A 35 -5.24 -2.26 3.12
C LYS A 35 -4.40 -1.13 3.67
N ILE A 36 -4.97 0.06 3.67
CA ILE A 36 -4.34 1.30 4.13
C ILE A 36 -5.10 1.85 5.32
N ILE A 37 -4.40 2.25 6.37
CA ILE A 37 -4.97 2.88 7.56
C ILE A 37 -4.22 4.20 7.80
N LEU A 38 -4.97 5.30 7.87
CA LEU A 38 -4.44 6.61 8.20
C LEU A 38 -4.97 7.05 9.56
N LYS A 39 -4.17 7.82 10.30
CA LYS A 39 -4.61 8.41 11.56
C LYS A 39 -5.75 9.38 11.30
N LYS A 40 -6.77 9.32 12.14
CA LYS A 40 -7.85 10.31 12.14
C LYS A 40 -7.28 11.65 12.59
N TYR A 41 -7.54 12.70 11.82
CA TYR A 41 -7.28 14.06 12.27
C TYR A 41 -8.27 14.42 13.39
N VAL A 42 -7.75 14.85 14.54
CA VAL A 42 -8.51 15.25 15.72
C VAL A 42 -8.38 16.74 15.96
#